data_AF-A0A9D9CV90-F1
#
_entry.id   AF-A0A9D9CV90-F1
#
_cell.length_a   1.000
_cell.length_b   1.000
_cell.length_c   1.000
_cell.angle_alpha   90.00
_cell.angle_beta   90.00
_cell.angle_gamma   90.00
#
_symmetry.space_group_name_H-M   'P 1'
#
loop_
_entity.id
_entity.type
_entity.pdbx_description
1 polymer ?
#
loop_
_entity_poly.entity_id
_entity_poly.type
_entity_poly.pdbx_seq_one_letter_code
_entity_poly.pdbx_strand_id
1 'polypeptide(L)'
;NGTIDYHFTDDTLTAQSYRQNIGERLSNSPWFNFGIYICLGEPTDRNMSDSLRMFEPVHMHNVFTRAEIVDSLGNRRPLVVSDNYLHRSDTKSKCQWTLFTPNIVFWVMFLLVVAHTIFYYRRKKDDYIWFDSAFYSLYGILGILVFFLSFISEHACVFPNYNILFFSPLYLLCPVLCLVKRFRPALKYFHIFAFVSVSIALLMALVSDIWIWADNDYFTKHTCLQSFHPAFYPIMLSLMLRSGSWMWRYGVRR
;
A
#
# COMPACT_ATOMS: atom_id res chain seq x y z
N ASN A 1 -33.49 -18.64 -24.44
CA ASN A 1 -33.73 -19.30 -23.15
C ASN A 1 -32.62 -20.29 -22.86
N GLY A 2 -31.50 -19.85 -22.28
CA GLY A 2 -30.42 -20.76 -21.89
C GLY A 2 -29.57 -20.13 -20.81
N THR A 3 -28.88 -20.95 -20.01
CA THR A 3 -27.94 -20.50 -18.97
C THR A 3 -26.53 -20.52 -19.53
N ILE A 4 -25.69 -19.59 -19.07
CA ILE A 4 -24.27 -19.55 -19.46
C ILE A 4 -23.49 -20.40 -18.45
N ASP A 5 -22.74 -21.37 -18.97
CA ASP A 5 -21.78 -22.17 -18.23
C ASP A 5 -20.38 -21.62 -18.51
N TYR A 6 -19.78 -20.95 -17.51
CA TYR A 6 -18.47 -20.33 -17.63
C TYR A 6 -17.31 -21.32 -17.38
N HIS A 7 -17.62 -22.57 -17.02
CA HIS A 7 -16.63 -23.59 -16.66
C HIS A 7 -15.64 -23.07 -15.62
N PHE A 8 -16.14 -22.42 -14.57
CA PHE A 8 -15.29 -22.08 -13.42
C PHE A 8 -14.81 -23.39 -12.80
N THR A 9 -13.49 -23.59 -12.71
CA THR A 9 -12.94 -24.62 -11.82
C THR A 9 -13.41 -24.25 -10.42
N ASP A 10 -14.24 -25.10 -9.80
CA ASP A 10 -14.98 -24.94 -8.53
C ASP A 10 -14.63 -23.71 -7.69
N ASP A 11 -15.66 -23.05 -7.11
CA ASP A 11 -15.68 -21.84 -6.24
C ASP A 11 -14.69 -21.80 -5.05
N THR A 12 -13.74 -22.73 -4.97
CA THR A 12 -12.51 -22.60 -4.21
C THR A 12 -11.81 -21.27 -4.51
N LEU A 13 -11.65 -20.46 -3.45
CA LEU A 13 -10.85 -19.25 -3.50
C LEU A 13 -9.45 -19.63 -4.01
N THR A 14 -9.01 -18.97 -5.08
CA THR A 14 -7.62 -19.08 -5.52
C THR A 14 -6.71 -18.57 -4.40
N ALA A 15 -5.48 -19.08 -4.34
CA ALA A 15 -4.50 -18.65 -3.33
C ALA A 15 -4.03 -17.18 -3.52
N GLN A 16 -4.44 -16.52 -4.61
CA GLN A 16 -3.97 -15.19 -4.98
C GLN A 16 -4.97 -14.09 -4.58
N SER A 17 -4.48 -13.00 -3.99
CA SER A 17 -5.28 -11.82 -3.64
C SER A 17 -5.37 -10.79 -4.77
N TYR A 18 -6.36 -9.88 -4.72
CA TYR A 18 -6.49 -8.80 -5.72
C TYR A 18 -5.19 -7.99 -5.82
N ARG A 19 -4.58 -7.67 -4.68
CA ARG A 19 -3.35 -6.88 -4.61
C ARG A 19 -2.18 -7.60 -5.28
N GLN A 20 -2.04 -8.92 -5.08
CA GLN A 20 -1.01 -9.72 -5.74
C GLN A 20 -1.21 -9.75 -7.26
N ASN A 21 -2.44 -9.97 -7.74
CA ASN A 21 -2.74 -9.96 -9.18
C ASN A 21 -2.45 -8.58 -9.81
N ILE A 22 -2.91 -7.49 -9.17
CA ILE A 22 -2.60 -6.12 -9.61
C ILE A 22 -1.09 -5.88 -9.64
N GLY A 23 -0.36 -6.29 -8.59
CA GLY A 23 1.09 -6.14 -8.49
C GLY A 23 1.84 -6.87 -9.61
N GLU A 24 1.43 -8.09 -9.97
CA GLU A 24 2.03 -8.84 -11.08
C GLU A 24 1.87 -8.11 -12.42
N ARG A 25 0.69 -7.55 -12.68
CA ARG A 25 0.41 -6.76 -13.89
C ARG A 25 1.20 -5.46 -13.93
N LEU A 26 1.51 -4.89 -12.77
CA LEU A 26 2.27 -3.65 -12.62
C LEU A 26 3.77 -3.86 -12.38
N SER A 27 4.28 -5.09 -12.53
CA SER A 27 5.71 -5.43 -12.33
C SER A 27 6.66 -4.56 -13.16
N ASN A 28 6.24 -4.12 -14.35
CA ASN A 28 7.02 -3.24 -15.23
C ASN A 28 6.90 -1.74 -14.89
N SER A 29 6.08 -1.37 -13.91
CA SER A 29 5.78 0.03 -13.54
C SER A 29 5.85 0.20 -12.02
N PRO A 30 7.06 0.13 -11.42
CA PRO A 30 7.23 0.04 -9.97
C PRO A 30 6.70 1.27 -9.21
N TRP A 31 6.83 2.48 -9.76
CA TRP A 31 6.26 3.70 -9.15
C TRP A 31 4.74 3.72 -9.17
N PHE A 32 4.15 3.24 -10.26
CA PHE A 32 2.70 3.14 -10.35
C PHE A 32 2.18 2.09 -9.36
N ASN A 33 2.85 0.93 -9.28
CA ASN A 33 2.55 -0.07 -8.26
C ASN A 33 2.64 0.52 -6.84
N PHE A 34 3.70 1.23 -6.52
CA PHE A 34 3.85 1.90 -5.21
C PHE A 34 2.70 2.89 -4.91
N GLY A 35 2.30 3.70 -5.89
CA GLY A 35 1.14 4.61 -5.75
C GLY A 35 -0.17 3.85 -5.49
N ILE A 36 -0.39 2.74 -6.19
CA ILE A 36 -1.54 1.86 -5.97
C ILE A 36 -1.54 1.29 -4.55
N TYR A 37 -0.37 0.90 -4.02
CA TYR A 37 -0.25 0.45 -2.62
C TYR A 37 -0.54 1.54 -1.59
N ILE A 38 -0.35 2.83 -1.91
CA ILE A 38 -0.76 3.93 -1.04
C ILE A 38 -2.30 4.03 -1.02
N CYS A 39 -2.93 3.96 -2.20
CA CYS A 39 -4.36 4.18 -2.36
C CYS A 39 -5.23 3.02 -1.89
N LEU A 40 -4.85 1.78 -2.18
CA LEU A 40 -5.65 0.58 -1.91
C LEU A 40 -5.44 0.06 -0.49
N GLY A 41 -6.52 -0.25 0.20
CA GLY A 41 -6.55 -0.76 1.57
C GLY A 41 -6.69 -2.29 1.66
N GLU A 42 -6.98 -2.76 2.87
CA GLU A 42 -7.19 -4.17 3.23
C GLU A 42 -8.14 -4.95 2.31
N PRO A 43 -9.24 -4.41 1.76
CA PRO A 43 -10.16 -5.22 0.96
C PRO A 43 -9.51 -5.86 -0.27
N THR A 44 -8.38 -5.33 -0.74
CA THR A 44 -7.62 -5.87 -1.87
C THR A 44 -6.71 -7.04 -1.50
N ASP A 45 -6.52 -7.30 -0.22
CA ASP A 45 -5.76 -8.44 0.27
C ASP A 45 -6.62 -9.71 0.38
N ARG A 46 -7.91 -9.61 0.03
CA ARG A 46 -8.82 -10.77 -0.05
C ARG A 46 -8.50 -11.65 -1.25
N ASN A 47 -8.58 -12.96 -1.02
CA ASN A 47 -8.48 -13.96 -2.08
C ASN A 47 -9.66 -13.88 -3.03
N MET A 48 -9.43 -14.28 -4.29
CA MET A 48 -10.41 -14.20 -5.36
C MET A 48 -10.87 -15.59 -5.80
N SER A 49 -12.17 -15.76 -6.04
CA SER A 49 -12.67 -16.86 -6.88
C SER A 49 -12.38 -16.56 -8.35
N ASP A 50 -12.51 -17.56 -9.21
CA ASP A 50 -12.33 -17.41 -10.66
C ASP A 50 -13.32 -16.37 -11.24
N SER A 51 -14.55 -16.34 -10.72
CA SER A 51 -15.56 -15.32 -11.08
C SER A 51 -15.15 -13.91 -10.68
N LEU A 52 -14.59 -13.72 -9.48
CA LEU A 52 -14.11 -12.42 -9.02
C LEU A 52 -12.88 -11.94 -9.79
N ARG A 53 -12.04 -12.87 -10.27
CA ARG A 53 -10.87 -12.56 -11.10
C ARG A 53 -11.22 -11.98 -12.47
N MET A 54 -12.48 -12.05 -12.91
CA MET A 54 -12.93 -11.48 -14.18
C MET A 54 -12.84 -9.94 -14.25
N PHE A 55 -12.48 -9.24 -13.16
CA PHE A 55 -12.07 -7.83 -13.26
C PHE A 55 -10.83 -7.65 -14.14
N GLU A 56 -10.00 -8.70 -14.26
CA GLU A 56 -8.82 -8.72 -15.10
C GLU A 56 -9.20 -9.02 -16.56
N PRO A 57 -8.96 -8.10 -17.52
CA PRO A 57 -9.48 -8.24 -18.88
C PRO A 57 -8.99 -9.49 -19.62
N VAL A 58 -7.72 -9.86 -19.44
CA VAL A 58 -7.13 -11.05 -20.10
C VAL A 58 -7.75 -12.33 -19.55
N HIS A 59 -7.97 -12.39 -18.25
CA HIS A 59 -8.62 -13.54 -17.62
C HIS A 59 -10.09 -13.63 -18.05
N MET A 60 -10.84 -12.52 -18.00
CA MET A 60 -12.22 -12.44 -18.47
C MET A 60 -12.37 -12.91 -19.92
N HIS A 61 -11.47 -12.48 -20.80
CA HIS A 61 -11.44 -12.93 -22.19
C HIS A 61 -11.28 -14.45 -22.29
N ASN A 62 -10.32 -15.03 -21.57
CA ASN A 62 -10.09 -16.48 -21.56
C ASN A 62 -11.31 -17.25 -21.03
N VAL A 63 -11.98 -16.73 -20.00
CA VAL A 63 -13.22 -17.31 -19.44
C VAL A 63 -14.36 -17.26 -20.46
N PHE A 64 -14.52 -16.17 -21.20
CA PHE A 64 -15.58 -16.05 -22.22
C PHE A 64 -15.33 -16.94 -23.43
N THR A 65 -14.08 -17.09 -23.87
CA THR A 65 -13.73 -17.94 -25.01
C THR A 65 -14.04 -19.43 -24.73
N ARG A 66 -13.95 -19.87 -23.47
CA ARG A 66 -14.30 -21.24 -23.06
C ARG A 66 -15.77 -21.41 -22.62
N ALA A 67 -16.53 -20.33 -22.46
CA ALA A 67 -17.90 -20.38 -21.95
C ALA A 67 -18.89 -20.91 -22.99
N GLU A 68 -19.96 -21.57 -22.52
CA GLU A 68 -20.99 -22.19 -23.36
C GLU A 68 -22.39 -21.75 -22.92
N ILE A 69 -23.34 -21.74 -23.87
CA ILE A 69 -24.77 -21.56 -23.61
C ILE A 69 -25.41 -22.94 -23.58
N VAL A 70 -26.09 -23.26 -22.48
CA VAL A 70 -26.86 -24.48 -22.29
C VAL A 70 -28.34 -24.16 -22.45
N ASP A 71 -28.98 -24.72 -23.48
CA ASP A 71 -30.42 -24.56 -23.73
C ASP A 71 -31.26 -25.38 -22.74
N SER A 72 -32.57 -25.13 -22.65
CA SER A 72 -33.48 -25.88 -21.78
C SER A 72 -33.54 -27.38 -22.09
N LEU A 73 -33.07 -27.80 -23.27
CA LEU A 73 -32.98 -29.18 -23.73
C LEU A 73 -31.58 -29.80 -23.50
N GLY A 74 -30.64 -29.07 -22.89
CA GLY A 74 -29.27 -29.55 -22.61
C GLY A 74 -28.28 -29.42 -23.76
N ASN A 75 -28.68 -28.86 -24.90
CA ASN A 75 -27.77 -28.59 -26.02
C ASN A 75 -26.77 -27.50 -25.64
N ARG A 76 -25.48 -27.76 -25.89
CA ARG A 76 -24.37 -26.83 -25.64
C ARG A 76 -23.93 -26.16 -26.93
N ARG A 77 -23.71 -24.84 -26.89
CA ARG A 77 -23.10 -24.08 -27.99
C ARG A 77 -22.14 -23.03 -27.43
N PRO A 78 -21.04 -22.69 -28.14
CA PRO A 78 -20.07 -21.72 -27.64
C PRO A 78 -20.71 -20.34 -27.43
N LEU A 79 -20.30 -19.65 -26.36
CA LEU A 79 -20.71 -18.26 -26.10
C LEU A 79 -20.04 -17.31 -27.09
N VAL A 80 -18.76 -17.54 -27.40
CA VAL A 80 -17.96 -16.75 -28.33
C VAL A 80 -17.68 -17.58 -29.58
N VAL A 81 -18.15 -17.10 -30.73
CA VAL A 81 -17.93 -17.76 -32.04
C VAL A 81 -16.59 -17.36 -32.64
N SER A 82 -16.18 -16.11 -32.46
CA SER A 82 -14.91 -15.57 -32.94
C SER A 82 -14.49 -14.36 -32.12
N ASP A 83 -13.21 -14.24 -31.84
CA ASP A 83 -12.58 -13.07 -31.23
C ASP A 83 -11.52 -12.48 -32.15
N ASN A 84 -11.29 -11.17 -32.05
CA ASN A 84 -10.27 -10.47 -32.84
C ASN A 84 -9.51 -9.49 -31.94
N TYR A 85 -8.18 -9.50 -32.03
CA TYR A 85 -7.34 -8.49 -31.38
C TYR A 85 -7.30 -7.23 -32.23
N LEU A 86 -7.88 -6.13 -31.73
CA LEU A 86 -7.81 -4.83 -32.40
C LEU A 86 -6.40 -4.24 -32.39
N HIS A 87 -5.62 -4.55 -31.35
CA HIS A 87 -4.24 -4.12 -31.22
C HIS A 87 -3.46 -5.17 -30.42
N ARG A 88 -2.36 -5.67 -30.99
CA ARG A 88 -1.42 -6.55 -30.29
C ARG A 88 -0.16 -5.75 -30.02
N SER A 89 0.08 -5.45 -28.75
CA SER A 89 1.30 -4.75 -28.34
C SER A 89 2.48 -5.71 -28.43
N ASP A 90 3.34 -5.55 -29.44
CA ASP A 90 4.55 -6.38 -29.64
C ASP A 90 5.67 -6.06 -28.63
N THR A 91 5.51 -5.00 -27.84
CA THR A 91 6.41 -4.70 -26.74
C THR A 91 6.11 -5.61 -25.56
N LYS A 92 6.81 -6.75 -25.47
CA LYS A 92 7.26 -7.20 -24.15
C LYS A 92 7.98 -6.01 -23.55
N SER A 93 7.33 -5.27 -22.65
CA SER A 93 7.93 -4.13 -21.95
C SER A 93 9.31 -4.59 -21.50
N LYS A 94 10.36 -4.07 -22.14
CA LYS A 94 11.73 -4.40 -21.74
C LYS A 94 11.81 -3.95 -20.28
N CYS A 95 12.12 -4.88 -19.38
CA CYS A 95 12.46 -4.54 -18.01
C CYS A 95 13.69 -3.64 -18.10
N GLN A 96 13.46 -2.32 -18.13
CA GLN A 96 14.54 -1.35 -18.06
C GLN A 96 15.01 -1.43 -16.62
N TRP A 97 16.14 -2.11 -16.41
CA TRP A 97 16.82 -2.10 -15.14
C TRP A 97 17.15 -0.66 -14.78
N THR A 98 16.32 -0.06 -13.94
CA THR A 98 16.52 1.28 -13.42
C THR A 98 16.76 1.17 -11.93
N LEU A 99 17.80 1.83 -11.44
CA LEU A 99 18.01 2.00 -10.00
C LEU A 99 16.95 2.91 -9.37
N PHE A 100 16.15 3.58 -10.20
CA PHE A 100 15.09 4.48 -9.81
C PHE A 100 13.79 3.72 -9.50
N THR A 101 13.84 2.80 -8.53
CA THR A 101 12.66 2.13 -7.98
C THR A 101 12.28 2.74 -6.63
N PRO A 102 11.00 2.70 -6.22
CA PRO A 102 10.57 3.21 -4.93
C PRO A 102 11.38 2.64 -3.76
N ASN A 103 11.66 1.33 -3.78
CA ASN A 103 12.40 0.67 -2.70
C ASN A 103 13.79 1.29 -2.52
N ILE A 104 14.57 1.41 -3.60
CA ILE A 104 15.91 2.00 -3.54
C ILE A 104 15.84 3.46 -3.10
N VAL A 105 14.93 4.25 -3.67
CA VAL A 105 14.80 5.68 -3.37
C VAL A 105 14.47 5.91 -1.90
N PHE A 106 13.50 5.18 -1.33
CA PHE A 106 13.12 5.38 0.06
C PHE A 106 14.16 4.84 1.05
N TRP A 107 14.90 3.78 0.73
CA TRP A 107 16.06 3.37 1.54
C TRP A 107 17.18 4.40 1.53
N VAL A 108 17.51 4.97 0.37
CA VAL A 108 18.48 6.08 0.29
C VAL A 108 17.98 7.28 1.09
N MET A 109 16.70 7.64 0.98
CA MET A 109 16.10 8.71 1.79
C MET A 109 16.23 8.42 3.29
N PHE A 110 15.96 7.19 3.74
CA PHE A 110 16.13 6.80 5.14
C PHE A 110 17.58 6.97 5.61
N LEU A 111 18.57 6.54 4.81
CA LEU A 111 19.98 6.75 5.14
C LEU A 111 20.35 8.23 5.24
N LEU A 112 19.78 9.08 4.38
CA LEU A 112 19.96 10.54 4.48
C LEU A 112 19.33 11.11 5.76
N VAL A 113 18.15 10.62 6.17
CA VAL A 113 17.51 11.00 7.43
C VAL A 113 18.35 10.57 8.64
N VAL A 114 18.95 9.38 8.60
CA VAL A 114 19.89 8.89 9.63
C VAL A 114 21.13 9.79 9.69
N ALA A 115 21.77 10.04 8.55
CA ALA A 115 22.96 10.88 8.47
C ALA A 115 22.70 12.31 8.99
N HIS A 116 21.57 12.89 8.60
CA HIS A 116 21.09 14.18 9.11
C HIS A 116 20.93 14.14 10.62
N THR A 117 20.20 13.15 11.15
CA THR A 117 19.95 13.00 12.58
C THR A 117 21.26 12.90 13.39
N ILE A 118 22.24 12.13 12.91
CA ILE A 118 23.57 12.00 13.54
C ILE A 118 24.34 13.32 13.48
N PHE A 119 24.42 13.97 12.32
CA PHE A 119 25.14 15.23 12.15
C PHE A 119 24.62 16.31 13.11
N TYR A 120 23.30 16.44 13.20
CA TYR A 120 22.67 17.40 14.10
C TYR A 120 22.84 17.04 15.58
N TYR A 121 22.88 15.75 15.93
CA TYR A 121 23.20 15.32 17.28
C TYR A 121 24.61 15.75 17.69
N ARG A 122 25.59 15.61 16.79
CA ARG A 122 26.98 16.02 17.06
C ARG A 122 27.16 17.53 17.16
N ARG A 123 26.39 18.32 16.40
CA ARG A 123 26.53 19.79 16.34
C ARG A 123 25.82 20.55 17.47
N LYS A 124 25.01 19.88 18.32
CA LYS A 124 24.19 20.49 19.40
C LYS A 124 23.30 21.67 18.94
N LYS A 125 22.95 21.75 17.66
CA LYS A 125 22.09 22.81 17.10
C LYS A 125 20.61 22.44 17.13
N ASP A 126 19.77 23.46 17.28
CA ASP A 126 18.30 23.36 17.36
C ASP A 126 17.59 23.56 16.01
N ASP A 127 18.33 23.55 14.88
CA ASP A 127 17.75 23.74 13.54
C ASP A 127 16.90 22.54 13.03
N TYR A 128 16.61 21.56 13.89
CA TYR A 128 15.72 20.43 13.57
C TYR A 128 14.30 20.88 13.25
N ILE A 129 13.88 22.05 13.77
CA ILE A 129 12.53 22.60 13.62
C ILE A 129 12.15 22.73 12.14
N TRP A 130 13.04 23.26 11.29
CA TRP A 130 12.77 23.46 9.87
C TRP A 130 12.68 22.14 9.11
N PHE A 131 13.63 21.24 9.37
CA PHE A 131 13.65 19.93 8.76
C PHE A 131 12.40 19.12 9.15
N ASP A 132 12.06 19.05 10.43
CA ASP A 132 10.88 18.31 10.91
C ASP A 132 9.58 18.95 10.40
N SER A 133 9.50 20.27 10.34
CA SER A 133 8.34 20.96 9.75
C SER A 133 8.14 20.56 8.30
N ALA A 134 9.20 20.59 7.47
CA ALA A 134 9.11 20.19 6.07
C ALA A 134 8.82 18.68 5.92
N PHE A 135 9.51 17.86 6.69
CA PHE A 135 9.37 16.40 6.70
C PHE A 135 7.93 16.01 7.04
N TYR A 136 7.41 16.35 8.21
CA TYR A 136 6.03 16.01 8.59
C TYR A 136 4.97 16.68 7.72
N SER A 137 5.27 17.84 7.09
CA SER A 137 4.35 18.44 6.12
C SER A 137 4.14 17.56 4.90
N LEU A 138 5.21 16.99 4.33
CA LEU A 138 5.12 16.09 3.17
C LEU A 138 4.26 14.86 3.48
N TYR A 139 4.49 14.23 4.62
CA TYR A 139 3.72 13.07 5.04
C TYR A 139 2.28 13.44 5.42
N GLY A 140 2.06 14.65 5.92
CA GLY A 140 0.73 15.18 6.20
C GLY A 140 -0.09 15.42 4.93
N ILE A 141 0.53 15.93 3.86
CA ILE A 141 -0.12 16.09 2.55
C ILE A 141 -0.49 14.71 1.97
N LEU A 142 0.41 13.73 2.02
CA LEU A 142 0.09 12.35 1.65
C LEU A 142 -1.01 11.77 2.55
N GLY A 143 -1.02 12.13 3.82
CA GLY A 143 -2.07 11.73 4.76
C GLY A 143 -3.44 12.32 4.45
N ILE A 144 -3.51 13.54 3.91
CA ILE A 144 -4.78 14.09 3.38
C ILE A 144 -5.29 13.21 2.24
N LEU A 145 -4.42 12.80 1.31
CA LEU A 145 -4.81 11.93 0.20
C LEU A 145 -5.34 10.59 0.71
N VAL A 146 -4.62 9.93 1.61
CA VAL A 146 -5.06 8.65 2.18
C VAL A 146 -6.35 8.81 2.98
N PHE A 147 -6.49 9.89 3.76
CA PHE A 147 -7.71 10.19 4.50
C PHE A 147 -8.91 10.41 3.58
N PHE A 148 -8.75 11.20 2.52
CA PHE A 148 -9.79 11.45 1.53
C PHE A 148 -10.24 10.14 0.86
N LEU A 149 -9.29 9.32 0.41
CA LEU A 149 -9.64 8.02 -0.17
C LEU A 149 -10.37 7.14 0.84
N SER A 150 -9.82 6.99 2.04
CA SER A 150 -10.35 6.04 3.02
C SER A 150 -11.74 6.42 3.56
N PHE A 151 -12.00 7.71 3.79
CA PHE A 151 -13.21 8.14 4.53
C PHE A 151 -14.22 8.91 3.68
N ILE A 152 -13.80 9.47 2.54
CA ILE A 152 -14.66 10.30 1.69
C ILE A 152 -15.00 9.56 0.38
N SER A 153 -14.11 8.72 -0.14
CA SER A 153 -14.38 7.97 -1.36
C SER A 153 -15.38 6.82 -1.13
N GLU A 154 -16.25 6.58 -2.10
CA GLU A 154 -17.16 5.42 -2.13
C GLU A 154 -16.48 4.15 -2.68
N HIS A 155 -15.22 4.23 -3.10
CA HIS A 155 -14.54 3.11 -3.75
C HIS A 155 -14.33 1.94 -2.76
N ALA A 156 -14.91 0.78 -3.04
CA ALA A 156 -14.92 -0.36 -2.10
C ALA A 156 -13.52 -0.86 -1.67
N CYS A 157 -12.49 -0.63 -2.50
CA CYS A 157 -11.13 -1.11 -2.23
C CYS A 157 -10.23 -0.17 -1.42
N VAL A 158 -10.70 1.01 -1.02
CA VAL A 158 -9.86 2.00 -0.31
C VAL A 158 -10.14 2.11 1.18
N PHE A 159 -11.12 1.38 1.71
CA PHE A 159 -11.42 1.33 3.14
C PHE A 159 -11.70 -0.10 3.63
N PRO A 160 -11.10 -0.54 4.76
CA PRO A 160 -10.14 0.20 5.58
C PRO A 160 -8.74 0.25 4.94
N ASN A 161 -8.02 1.37 5.11
CA ASN A 161 -6.63 1.53 4.65
C ASN A 161 -5.71 1.91 5.81
N TYR A 162 -4.89 0.95 6.24
CA TYR A 162 -3.99 1.09 7.38
C TYR A 162 -2.76 1.95 7.11
N ASN A 163 -2.56 2.42 5.87
CA ASN A 163 -1.54 3.42 5.56
C ASN A 163 -1.78 4.73 6.33
N ILE A 164 -3.01 5.00 6.78
CA ILE A 164 -3.37 6.17 7.59
C ILE A 164 -2.55 6.29 8.89
N LEU A 165 -2.01 5.17 9.40
CA LEU A 165 -1.20 5.13 10.62
C LEU A 165 0.16 5.83 10.46
N PHE A 166 0.72 5.86 9.26
CA PHE A 166 2.02 6.51 8.98
C PHE A 166 1.95 7.58 7.88
N PHE A 167 0.83 7.68 7.16
CA PHE A 167 0.43 8.84 6.37
C PHE A 167 -0.83 9.42 6.98
N SER A 168 -0.68 10.26 8.01
CA SER A 168 -1.80 10.86 8.72
C SER A 168 -1.92 12.36 8.42
N PRO A 169 -3.13 12.89 8.16
CA PRO A 169 -3.32 14.33 8.00
C PRO A 169 -2.92 15.11 9.26
N LEU A 170 -2.93 14.47 10.43
CA LEU A 170 -2.48 15.07 11.70
C LEU A 170 -0.99 15.45 11.68
N TYR A 171 -0.17 14.91 10.79
CA TYR A 171 1.22 15.31 10.67
C TYR A 171 1.40 16.77 10.22
N LEU A 172 0.37 17.38 9.60
CA LEU A 172 0.34 18.82 9.32
C LEU A 172 0.27 19.69 10.59
N LEU A 173 -0.04 19.11 11.76
CA LEU A 173 0.06 19.84 13.02
C LEU A 173 1.51 20.14 13.39
N CYS A 174 2.47 19.30 12.99
CA CYS A 174 3.89 19.48 13.32
C CYS A 174 4.44 20.88 12.96
N PRO A 175 4.34 21.37 11.70
CA PRO A 175 4.84 22.70 11.35
C PRO A 175 4.16 23.81 12.18
N VAL A 176 2.84 23.70 12.44
CA VAL A 176 2.12 24.70 13.26
C VAL A 176 2.66 24.73 14.70
N LEU A 177 2.83 23.55 15.31
CA LEU A 177 3.35 23.41 16.67
C LEU A 177 4.82 23.86 16.79
N CYS A 178 5.61 23.68 15.74
CA CYS A 178 7.01 24.09 15.64
C CYS A 178 7.17 25.61 15.52
N LEU A 179 6.37 26.23 14.64
CA LEU A 179 6.44 27.66 14.32
C LEU A 179 5.81 28.54 15.41
N VAL A 180 4.70 28.10 16.03
CA VAL A 180 4.00 28.87 17.07
C VAL A 180 4.54 28.52 18.46
N LYS A 181 5.38 29.40 19.04
CA LYS A 181 6.03 29.18 20.34
C LYS A 181 5.07 28.79 21.48
N ARG A 182 3.84 29.34 21.49
CA ARG A 182 2.80 29.05 22.48
C ARG A 182 2.40 27.57 22.53
N PHE A 183 2.44 26.86 21.40
CA PHE A 183 1.98 25.47 21.30
C PHE A 183 3.11 24.44 21.37
N ARG A 184 4.37 24.86 21.47
CA ARG A 184 5.53 23.95 21.56
C ARG A 184 5.44 22.89 22.65
N PRO A 185 4.83 23.12 23.84
CA PRO A 185 4.66 22.05 24.82
C PRO A 185 3.87 20.85 24.28
N ALA A 186 2.96 21.06 23.31
CA ALA A 186 2.17 20.01 22.70
C ALA A 186 2.97 19.11 21.71
N LEU A 187 4.17 19.53 21.28
CA LEU A 187 5.05 18.72 20.43
C LEU A 187 5.39 17.37 21.08
N LYS A 188 5.44 17.31 22.42
CA LYS A 188 5.65 16.05 23.15
C LYS A 188 4.56 15.04 22.81
N TYR A 189 3.30 15.44 22.89
CA TYR A 189 2.18 14.56 22.60
C TYR A 189 2.11 14.21 21.12
N PHE A 190 2.44 15.16 20.24
CA PHE A 190 2.56 14.91 18.80
C PHE A 190 3.58 13.81 18.48
N HIS A 191 4.81 13.91 19.00
CA HIS A 191 5.84 12.91 18.71
C HIS A 191 5.57 11.56 19.37
N ILE A 192 4.94 11.53 20.56
CA ILE A 192 4.45 10.28 21.16
C ILE A 192 3.41 9.63 20.26
N PHE A 193 2.41 10.39 19.79
CA PHE A 193 1.40 9.89 18.86
C PHE A 193 2.02 9.36 17.57
N ALA A 194 2.93 10.12 16.95
CA ALA A 194 3.61 9.72 15.72
C ALA A 194 4.46 8.45 15.93
N PHE A 195 5.16 8.34 17.07
CA PHE A 195 5.96 7.16 17.39
C PHE A 195 5.08 5.92 17.57
N VAL A 196 4.01 6.02 18.36
CA VAL A 196 3.11 4.89 18.64
C VAL A 196 2.37 4.46 17.38
N SER A 197 1.81 5.39 16.62
CA SER A 197 1.07 5.10 15.37
C SER A 197 1.94 4.38 14.34
N VAL A 198 3.17 4.85 14.11
CA VAL A 198 4.12 4.22 13.20
C VAL A 198 4.62 2.87 13.73
N SER A 199 4.80 2.72 15.05
CA SER A 199 5.18 1.43 15.64
C SER A 199 4.11 0.36 15.43
N ILE A 200 2.83 0.74 15.58
CA ILE A 200 1.70 -0.15 15.28
C ILE A 200 1.70 -0.51 13.80
N ALA A 201 1.88 0.46 12.90
CA ALA A 201 1.94 0.20 11.46
C ALA A 201 3.09 -0.74 11.08
N LEU A 202 4.27 -0.55 11.66
CA LEU A 202 5.43 -1.41 11.43
C LEU A 202 5.18 -2.83 11.94
N LEU A 203 4.57 -2.97 13.13
CA LEU A 203 4.19 -4.27 13.66
C LEU A 203 3.17 -4.96 12.73
N MET A 204 2.16 -4.25 12.25
CA MET A 204 1.19 -4.80 11.29
C MET A 204 1.86 -5.26 10.00
N ALA A 205 2.82 -4.50 9.48
CA ALA A 205 3.57 -4.87 8.29
C ALA A 205 4.42 -6.13 8.51
N LEU A 206 5.19 -6.18 9.60
CA LEU A 206 6.01 -7.35 9.92
C LEU A 206 5.16 -8.60 10.16
N VAL A 207 4.04 -8.44 10.87
CA VAL A 207 3.08 -9.52 11.08
C VAL A 207 2.56 -9.99 9.72
N SER A 208 2.08 -9.09 8.85
CA SER A 208 1.59 -9.45 7.52
C SER A 208 2.61 -10.21 6.67
N ASP A 209 3.89 -9.83 6.70
CA ASP A 209 4.95 -10.53 5.96
C ASP A 209 5.24 -11.92 6.52
N ILE A 210 5.23 -12.06 7.85
CA ILE A 210 5.37 -13.38 8.51
C ILE A 210 4.20 -14.28 8.13
N TRP A 211 2.97 -13.76 8.10
CA TRP A 211 1.78 -14.52 7.69
C TRP A 211 1.87 -14.99 6.24
N ILE A 212 2.32 -14.12 5.32
CA ILE A 212 2.54 -14.48 3.91
C ILE A 212 3.60 -15.58 3.79
N TRP A 213 4.67 -15.52 4.57
CA TRP A 213 5.73 -16.52 4.55
C TRP A 213 5.33 -17.86 5.20
N ALA A 214 4.45 -17.85 6.19
CA ALA A 214 4.10 -19.01 7.01
C ALA A 214 3.15 -20.02 6.34
N ASP A 215 2.76 -19.80 5.09
CA ASP A 215 2.03 -20.70 4.16
C ASP A 215 1.20 -21.80 4.84
N ASN A 216 0.23 -21.39 5.66
CA ASN A 216 -0.72 -22.30 6.30
C ASN A 216 -2.12 -22.02 5.76
N ASP A 217 -2.55 -22.90 4.84
CA ASP A 217 -3.84 -22.97 4.13
C ASP A 217 -5.10 -22.75 5.01
N TYR A 218 -4.98 -22.88 6.33
CA TYR A 218 -6.11 -22.79 7.26
C TYR A 218 -6.46 -21.37 7.73
N PHE A 219 -5.52 -20.41 7.75
CA PHE A 219 -5.74 -19.08 8.33
C PHE A 219 -5.94 -17.96 7.30
N THR A 220 -5.44 -18.14 6.07
CA THR A 220 -5.58 -17.21 4.94
C THR A 220 -7.04 -16.91 4.57
N LYS A 221 -7.97 -17.79 4.96
CA LYS A 221 -9.40 -17.67 4.66
C LYS A 221 -10.17 -16.68 5.56
N HIS A 222 -9.63 -16.29 6.73
CA HIS A 222 -10.43 -15.61 7.76
C HIS A 222 -9.85 -14.30 8.32
N THR A 223 -8.57 -13.99 8.09
CA THR A 223 -7.97 -12.70 8.48
C THR A 223 -7.01 -12.20 7.39
N CYS A 224 -7.45 -11.26 6.57
CA CYS A 224 -6.59 -10.57 5.61
C CYS A 224 -6.02 -9.32 6.27
N LEU A 225 -4.82 -9.40 6.84
CA LEU A 225 -4.09 -8.20 7.19
C LEU A 225 -3.66 -7.50 5.89
N GLN A 226 -3.75 -6.17 5.85
CA GLN A 226 -3.30 -5.41 4.69
C GLN A 226 -1.81 -5.69 4.42
N SER A 227 -1.47 -6.05 3.18
CA SER A 227 -0.07 -6.22 2.78
C SER A 227 0.55 -4.86 2.47
N PHE A 228 1.80 -4.66 2.88
CA PHE A 228 2.51 -3.40 2.70
C PHE A 228 3.56 -3.50 1.59
N HIS A 229 3.76 -2.41 0.85
CA HIS A 229 4.84 -2.36 -0.13
C HIS A 229 6.19 -2.33 0.61
N PRO A 230 7.24 -3.06 0.16
CA PRO A 230 8.55 -3.08 0.85
C PRO A 230 9.17 -1.68 1.06
N ALA A 231 8.89 -0.76 0.15
CA ALA A 231 9.34 0.62 0.24
C ALA A 231 8.70 1.44 1.40
N PHE A 232 7.64 0.93 2.04
CA PHE A 232 7.06 1.55 3.23
C PHE A 232 7.91 1.35 4.50
N TYR A 233 8.72 0.30 4.57
CA TYR A 233 9.62 0.06 5.70
C TYR A 233 10.58 1.23 5.97
N PRO A 234 11.41 1.69 5.01
CA PRO A 234 12.29 2.84 5.25
C PRO A 234 11.52 4.14 5.54
N ILE A 235 10.29 4.29 5.03
CA ILE A 235 9.41 5.43 5.32
C ILE A 235 8.98 5.42 6.79
N MET A 236 8.48 4.29 7.28
CA MET A 236 8.09 4.08 8.67
C MET A 236 9.30 4.25 9.61
N LEU A 237 10.44 3.64 9.27
CA LEU A 237 11.68 3.78 10.05
C LEU A 237 12.16 5.23 10.12
N SER A 238 12.04 6.01 9.04
CA SER A 238 12.37 7.43 9.04
C SER A 238 11.50 8.21 10.03
N LEU A 239 10.17 8.00 10.00
CA LEU A 239 9.24 8.65 10.94
C LEU A 239 9.53 8.27 12.39
N MET A 240 9.77 6.98 12.64
CA MET A 240 10.07 6.44 13.97
C MET A 240 11.39 6.99 14.52
N LEU A 241 12.43 7.10 13.68
CA LEU A 241 13.70 7.71 14.04
C LEU A 241 13.54 9.19 14.37
N ARG A 242 12.79 9.96 13.56
CA ARG A 242 12.57 11.39 13.81
C ARG A 242 11.83 11.62 15.11
N SER A 243 10.69 10.95 15.33
CA SER A 243 9.91 11.09 16.56
C SER A 243 10.67 10.59 17.79
N GLY A 244 11.37 9.46 17.69
CA GLY A 244 12.21 8.91 18.76
C GLY A 244 13.36 9.85 19.14
N SER A 245 14.07 10.39 18.14
CA SER A 245 15.19 11.32 18.37
C SER A 245 14.76 12.63 19.04
N TRP A 246 13.56 13.13 18.70
CA TRP A 246 12.98 14.30 19.34
C TRP A 246 12.64 14.03 20.81
N MET A 247 11.97 12.90 21.09
CA MET A 247 11.61 12.51 22.47
C MET A 247 12.83 12.32 23.37
N TRP A 248 13.88 11.66 22.86
CA TRP A 248 15.14 11.49 23.57
C TRP A 248 15.76 12.83 23.99
N ARG A 249 15.84 13.78 23.05
CA ARG A 249 16.37 15.13 23.33
C ARG A 249 15.52 15.89 24.35
N TYR A 250 14.19 15.76 24.28
CA TYR A 250 13.29 16.39 25.24
C TYR A 250 13.49 15.82 26.65
N GLY A 251 13.69 14.50 26.77
CA GLY A 251 13.96 13.83 28.05
C GLY A 251 15.30 14.22 28.67
N VAL A 252 16.36 14.35 27.87
CA VAL A 252 17.72 14.71 28.34
C VAL A 252 17.84 16.19 28.75
N ARG A 253 16.95 17.08 28.29
CA ARG A 253 16.96 18.51 28.63
C ARG A 253 16.15 18.88 29.88
N ARG A 254 15.45 17.92 30.49
CA ARG A 254 14.81 18.08 31.80
C ARG A 254 15.75 17.61 32.91
#